data_AF-A0A936GX93-F1
#
_entry.id   AF-A0A936GX93-F1
#
_cell.length_a   1.000
_cell.length_b   1.000
_cell.length_c   1.000
_cell.angle_alpha   90.00
_cell.angle_beta   90.00
_cell.angle_gamma   90.00
#
_symmetry.space_group_name_H-M   'P 1'
#
loop_
_entity.id
_entity.type
_entity.pdbx_description
1 polymer ?
#
loop_
_entity_poly.entity_id
_entity_poly.type
_entity_poly.pdbx_seq_one_letter_code
_entity_poly.pdbx_strand_id
1 'polypeptide(L)' 'MSNKINKEWHLAHKMPKNPTIEQRIEWHLEHAKHCECRKIEGKIAEEMIKRGIKF' A
#
# COMPACT_ATOMS: atom_id res chain seq x y z
N MET A 1 13.67 -0.53 14.87
CA MET A 1 12.43 0.27 15.00
C MET A 1 11.25 -0.65 14.74
N SER A 2 10.41 -0.86 15.75
CA SER A 2 9.33 -1.86 15.71
C SER A 2 8.20 -1.39 14.81
N ASN A 3 8.19 -1.83 13.55
CA ASN A 3 7.10 -1.54 12.62
C ASN A 3 5.81 -2.15 13.19
N LYS A 4 4.88 -1.30 13.65
CA LYS A 4 3.63 -1.73 14.28
C LYS A 4 2.69 -2.22 13.19
N ILE A 5 2.75 -3.52 12.91
CA ILE A 5 1.88 -4.16 11.94
C ILE A 5 0.46 -4.27 12.49
N ASN A 6 -0.51 -3.70 11.75
CA ASN A 6 -1.92 -3.93 12.00
C ASN A 6 -2.34 -5.28 11.41
N LYS A 7 -2.22 -6.34 12.21
CA LYS A 7 -2.49 -7.71 11.79
C LYS A 7 -3.93 -7.90 11.29
N GLU A 8 -4.90 -7.28 11.96
CA GLU A 8 -6.32 -7.38 11.60
C GLU A 8 -6.56 -6.81 10.20
N TRP A 9 -5.99 -5.63 9.91
CA TRP A 9 -6.09 -5.02 8.59
C TRP A 9 -5.46 -5.91 7.52
N HIS A 10 -4.27 -6.48 7.75
CA HIS A 10 -3.64 -7.39 6.78
C HIS A 10 -4.41 -8.69 6.54
N LEU A 11 -5.14 -9.18 7.53
CA LEU A 11 -5.96 -10.39 7.38
C LEU A 11 -7.22 -10.14 6.55
N ALA A 12 -7.84 -8.97 6.73
CA ALA A 12 -9.02 -8.55 5.97
C ALA A 12 -8.67 -8.02 4.57
N HIS A 13 -7.58 -7.26 4.43
CA HIS A 13 -7.13 -6.63 3.19
C HIS A 13 -5.84 -7.30 2.71
N LYS A 14 -5.95 -8.55 2.23
CA LYS A 14 -4.81 -9.23 1.59
C LYS A 14 -4.64 -8.72 0.17
N MET A 15 -3.41 -8.40 -0.21
CA MET A 15 -3.11 -8.05 -1.59
C MET A 15 -3.38 -9.28 -2.49
N PRO A 16 -4.11 -9.11 -3.61
CA PRO A 16 -4.36 -10.21 -4.54
C PRO A 16 -3.05 -10.77 -5.11
N LYS A 17 -3.08 -12.01 -5.61
CA LYS A 17 -1.90 -12.70 -6.16
C LYS A 17 -1.32 -11.99 -7.39
N ASN A 18 -2.19 -11.45 -8.25
CA ASN A 18 -1.85 -10.71 -9.45
C ASN A 18 -2.65 -9.40 -9.47
N PRO A 19 -2.32 -8.43 -8.60
CA PRO A 19 -3.04 -7.18 -8.53
C PRO A 19 -2.73 -6.36 -9.78
N THR A 20 -3.75 -5.68 -10.33
CA THR A 20 -3.48 -4.60 -11.27
C THR A 20 -2.71 -3.48 -10.58
N ILE A 21 -2.11 -2.59 -11.36
CA ILE A 21 -1.43 -1.42 -10.79
C ILE A 21 -2.39 -0.59 -9.94
N GLU A 22 -3.64 -0.41 -10.39
CA GLU A 22 -4.65 0.34 -9.64
C GLU A 22 -4.99 -0.32 -8.31
N GLN A 23 -5.27 -1.63 -8.30
CA GLN A 23 -5.50 -2.37 -7.07
C GLN A 23 -4.31 -2.30 -6.12
N ARG A 24 -3.09 -2.33 -6.66
CA ARG A 24 -1.87 -2.19 -5.87
C ARG A 24 -1.77 -0.79 -5.26
N ILE A 25 -2.09 0.25 -6.01
CA ILE A 25 -2.09 1.65 -5.54
C ILE A 25 -3.11 1.83 -4.43
N GLU A 26 -4.37 1.44 -4.65
CA GLU A 26 -5.44 1.53 -3.65
C GLU A 26 -5.08 0.80 -2.37
N TRP A 27 -4.57 -0.43 -2.50
CA TRP A 27 -4.14 -1.21 -1.35
C TRP A 27 -3.05 -0.50 -0.54
N HIS A 28 -2.06 0.12 -1.19
CA HIS A 28 -1.00 0.85 -0.48
C HIS A 28 -1.51 2.13 0.18
N LEU A 29 -2.45 2.85 -0.46
CA LEU A 29 -3.08 4.04 0.11
C LEU A 29 -3.92 3.71 1.35
N GLU A 30 -4.69 2.62 1.32
CA GLU A 30 -5.41 2.15 2.49
C GLU A 30 -4.46 1.60 3.56
N HIS A 31 -3.46 0.81 3.16
CA HIS A 31 -2.46 0.26 4.06
C HIS A 31 -1.78 1.37 4.87
N ALA A 32 -1.33 2.45 4.22
CA ALA A 32 -0.67 3.58 4.88
C ALA A 32 -1.54 4.29 5.93
N LYS A 33 -2.88 4.23 5.80
CA LYS A 33 -3.82 4.81 6.80
C LYS A 33 -3.98 3.93 8.04
N HIS A 34 -3.86 2.61 7.89
CA HIS A 34 -4.14 1.64 8.96
C HIS A 34 -2.88 0.99 9.55
N CYS A 35 -1.76 1.02 8.81
CA CYS A 35 -0.56 0.27 9.09
C CYS A 35 0.67 0.93 8.42
N GLU A 36 1.57 1.48 9.23
CA GLU A 36 2.82 2.09 8.75
C GLU A 36 3.95 1.07 8.48
N CYS A 37 3.63 -0.24 8.46
CA CYS A 37 4.66 -1.28 8.41
C CYS A 37 5.46 -1.31 7.10
N ARG A 38 5.02 -0.58 6.07
CA ARG A 38 5.66 -0.49 4.77
C ARG A 38 5.46 0.90 4.19
N LYS A 39 6.55 1.55 3.80
CA LYS A 39 6.49 2.82 3.06
C LYS A 39 6.16 2.56 1.58
N ILE A 40 5.48 3.52 0.96
CA ILE A 40 5.16 3.49 -0.46
C ILE A 40 6.41 3.97 -1.22
N GLU A 41 7.18 3.03 -1.76
CA GLU A 41 8.46 3.30 -2.42
C GLU A 41 8.67 2.45 -3.68
N GLY A 42 9.64 2.85 -4.52
CA GLY A 42 9.97 2.18 -5.78
C GLY A 42 8.92 2.39 -6.87
N LYS A 43 8.75 1.38 -7.74
CA LYS A 43 7.91 1.47 -8.95
C LYS A 43 6.46 1.90 -8.69
N ILE A 44 5.89 1.56 -7.53
CA ILE A 44 4.52 1.94 -7.19
C ILE A 44 4.42 3.43 -6.87
N ALA A 45 5.40 3.97 -6.15
CA ALA A 45 5.50 5.40 -5.85
C ALA A 45 5.72 6.22 -7.13
N GLU A 46 6.62 5.78 -8.00
CA GLU A 46 6.88 6.41 -9.30
C GLU A 46 5.60 6.47 -10.15
N GLU A 47 4.86 5.37 -10.20
CA GLU A 47 3.60 5.27 -10.94
C GLU A 47 2.51 6.17 -10.34
N MET A 48 2.42 6.26 -9.00
CA MET A 48 1.51 7.18 -8.31
C MET A 48 1.85 8.64 -8.61
N ILE A 49 3.14 9.01 -8.54
CA ILE A 49 3.63 10.37 -8.88
C ILE A 49 3.31 10.69 -10.34
N LYS A 50 3.58 9.76 -11.26
CA LYS A 50 3.30 9.94 -12.70
C LYS A 50 1.81 10.16 -12.97
N ARG A 51 0.94 9.55 -12.17
CA ARG A 51 -0.53 9.72 -12.22
C ARG A 51 -1.04 10.92 -11.42
N GLY A 52 -0.17 11.66 -10.73
CA GLY A 52 -0.54 12.81 -9.89
C GLY A 52 -1.22 12.44 -8.56
N ILE A 53 -1.07 11.19 -8.12
CA ILE A 53 -1.65 10.67 -6.87
C ILE A 53 -0.72 11.03 -5.71
N LYS A 54 -1.27 11.71 -4.69
CA LYS A 54 -0.55 12.02 -3.43
C LYS A 54 -0.80 10.92 -2.40
N PHE A 55 0.24 10.54 -1.67
CA PHE A 55 0.25 9.47 -0.69
C PHE A 55 1.20 9.77 0.47
#